data_AF-A0A0K2AVU0-F1
#
_entry.id   AF-A0A0K2AVU0-F1
#
_cell.length_a   1.000
_cell.length_b   1.000
_cell.length_c   1.000
_cell.angle_alpha   90.00
_cell.angle_beta   90.00
_cell.angle_gamma   90.00
#
_symmetry.space_group_name_H-M   'P 1'
#
loop_
_entity.id
_entity.type
_entity.pdbx_description
1 polymer ?
#
loop_
_entity_poly.entity_id
_entity_poly.type
_entity_poly.pdbx_seq_one_letter_code
_entity_poly.pdbx_strand_id
1 'polypeptide(L)'
;MPIPLHVLALHAIKDVVTVTTGELEWSCSDPLDPDARAQLPWGPGVYVWSSRLTHQVLYIGKASGKNGLRSRLSAQELRWVREGHEAVEAGADEAYMADHWESFSRVMVARDAVVWWAPTADAAAARQWERNLLQRAIRETTTVPIVNGGAWWNRSAFWAAARSWAQAAAGRAAARRRADDLAQAA
;
A
#
# COMPACT_ATOMS: atom_id res chain seq x y z
N MET A 1 7.10 15.16 -25.35
CA MET A 1 5.87 14.35 -25.45
C MET A 1 5.40 14.00 -24.05
N PRO A 2 4.13 14.24 -23.68
CA PRO A 2 3.65 13.92 -22.34
C PRO A 2 3.54 12.41 -22.21
N ILE A 3 4.11 11.84 -21.15
CA ILE A 3 3.95 10.43 -20.81
C ILE A 3 2.49 10.26 -20.39
N PRO A 4 1.67 9.47 -21.11
CA PRO A 4 0.31 9.20 -20.68
C PRO A 4 0.38 8.48 -19.32
N LEU A 5 -0.23 9.07 -18.29
CA LEU A 5 -0.31 8.57 -16.91
C LEU A 5 -1.02 7.20 -16.75
N HIS A 6 -1.34 6.52 -17.86
CA HIS A 6 -2.24 5.37 -17.92
C HIS A 6 -1.49 4.04 -18.09
N VAL A 7 -0.16 4.04 -18.08
CA VAL A 7 0.66 2.81 -18.10
C VAL A 7 1.65 2.84 -16.94
N LEU A 8 1.14 2.89 -15.71
CA LEU A 8 1.95 2.69 -14.50
C LEU A 8 1.58 1.34 -13.91
N ALA A 9 2.17 0.32 -14.53
CA ALA A 9 2.56 -0.96 -13.98
C ALA A 9 1.63 -1.55 -12.89
N LEU A 10 0.63 -2.31 -13.34
CA LEU A 10 -0.10 -3.28 -12.53
C LEU A 10 0.91 -4.21 -11.85
N HIS A 11 0.96 -4.18 -10.53
CA HIS A 11 1.77 -5.11 -9.74
C HIS A 11 0.98 -5.56 -8.54
N ALA A 12 0.99 -6.86 -8.29
CA ALA A 12 0.05 -7.45 -7.36
C ALA A 12 0.58 -7.42 -5.94
N ILE A 13 -0.27 -7.01 -5.00
CA ILE A 13 -0.10 -7.24 -3.56
C ILE A 13 0.22 -8.71 -3.27
N LYS A 14 -0.24 -9.63 -4.11
CA LYS A 14 0.10 -11.06 -4.09
C LYS A 14 1.62 -11.28 -4.11
N ASP A 15 2.40 -10.55 -4.91
CA ASP A 15 3.85 -10.72 -4.96
C ASP A 15 4.52 -10.28 -3.64
N VAL A 16 3.97 -9.27 -2.98
CA VAL A 16 4.49 -8.80 -1.67
C VAL A 16 4.10 -9.77 -0.55
N VAL A 17 2.85 -10.23 -0.56
CA VAL A 17 2.27 -11.14 0.45
C VAL A 17 2.84 -12.56 0.30
N THR A 18 2.83 -13.15 -0.89
CA THR A 18 3.30 -14.51 -1.17
C THR A 18 4.77 -14.68 -0.79
N VAL A 19 5.63 -13.70 -1.10
CA VAL A 19 7.08 -13.81 -0.80
C VAL A 19 7.38 -13.55 0.69
N THR A 20 6.41 -13.09 1.48
CA THR A 20 6.53 -12.99 2.96
C THR A 20 5.71 -14.05 3.68
N THR A 21 5.04 -14.94 2.94
CA THR A 21 4.24 -16.02 3.51
C THR A 21 5.17 -17.00 4.24
N GLY A 22 4.85 -17.29 5.50
CA GLY A 22 5.70 -18.07 6.41
C GLY A 22 6.55 -17.23 7.37
N GLU A 23 6.74 -15.94 7.07
CA GLU A 23 7.37 -14.97 8.00
C GLU A 23 6.34 -14.03 8.63
N LEU A 24 5.26 -13.73 7.90
CA LEU A 24 4.12 -12.94 8.36
C LEU A 24 2.81 -13.65 8.02
N GLU A 25 1.89 -13.67 8.97
CA GLU A 25 0.51 -14.11 8.76
C GLU A 25 -0.33 -12.90 8.35
N TRP A 26 -0.69 -12.86 7.08
CA TRP A 26 -1.45 -11.76 6.50
C TRP A 26 -2.95 -12.00 6.60
N SER A 27 -3.67 -10.95 6.98
CA SER A 27 -5.13 -10.85 6.92
C SER A 27 -5.52 -9.67 6.04
N CYS A 28 -6.72 -9.74 5.46
CA CYS A 28 -7.28 -8.66 4.65
C CYS A 28 -8.53 -8.13 5.33
N SER A 29 -8.67 -6.81 5.39
CA SER A 29 -9.88 -6.14 5.85
C SER A 29 -10.40 -5.24 4.73
N ASP A 30 -11.69 -5.37 4.48
CA ASP A 30 -12.44 -4.52 3.56
C ASP A 30 -12.92 -3.28 4.31
N PRO A 31 -12.59 -2.04 3.89
CA PRO A 31 -13.12 -0.85 4.55
C PRO A 31 -14.65 -0.79 4.60
N LEU A 32 -15.33 -1.44 3.66
CA LEU A 32 -16.79 -1.50 3.58
C LEU A 32 -17.41 -2.55 4.51
N ASP A 33 -16.60 -3.46 5.06
CA ASP A 33 -17.07 -4.43 6.05
C ASP A 33 -17.27 -3.71 7.41
N PRO A 34 -18.50 -3.72 7.97
CA PRO A 34 -18.79 -3.09 9.26
C PRO A 34 -17.94 -3.67 10.39
N ASP A 35 -17.50 -4.93 10.28
CA ASP A 35 -16.70 -5.64 11.28
C ASP A 35 -15.19 -5.52 11.06
N ALA A 36 -14.74 -4.87 9.98
CA ALA A 36 -13.32 -4.70 9.65
C ALA A 36 -12.48 -4.18 10.84
N ARG A 37 -13.05 -3.24 11.61
CA ARG A 37 -12.39 -2.71 12.81
C ARG A 37 -12.22 -3.78 13.90
N ALA A 38 -13.21 -4.64 14.08
CA ALA A 38 -13.22 -5.66 15.12
C ALA A 38 -12.23 -6.79 14.82
N GLN A 39 -11.90 -7.01 13.55
CA GLN A 39 -10.91 -8.00 13.10
C GLN A 39 -9.47 -7.58 13.41
N LEU A 40 -9.20 -6.28 13.54
CA LEU A 40 -7.85 -5.77 13.74
C LEU A 40 -7.29 -6.08 15.14
N PRO A 41 -6.03 -6.50 15.29
CA PRO A 41 -5.45 -6.84 16.58
C PRO A 41 -5.04 -5.59 17.39
N TRP A 42 -5.08 -5.71 18.71
CA TRP A 42 -4.53 -4.74 19.67
C TRP A 42 -3.03 -4.93 19.87
N GLY A 43 -2.27 -4.90 18.78
CA GLY A 43 -0.82 -5.18 18.82
C GLY A 43 -0.08 -4.48 17.69
N PRO A 44 1.26 -4.41 17.77
CA PRO A 44 2.05 -3.83 16.71
C PRO A 44 1.93 -4.67 15.43
N GLY A 45 2.15 -4.02 14.29
CA GLY A 45 2.12 -4.71 13.01
C GLY A 45 2.42 -3.80 11.83
N VAL A 46 2.32 -4.38 10.65
CA VAL A 46 2.47 -3.69 9.36
C VAL A 46 1.22 -3.86 8.54
N TYR A 47 0.98 -2.92 7.63
CA TYR A 47 -0.17 -2.96 6.75
C TYR A 47 0.16 -2.37 5.39
N VAL A 48 -0.57 -2.84 4.38
CA VAL A 48 -0.45 -2.47 2.99
C VAL A 48 -1.84 -2.22 2.43
N TRP A 49 -2.09 -0.99 2.01
CA TRP A 49 -3.27 -0.69 1.21
C TRP A 49 -3.00 -1.03 -0.25
N SER A 50 -3.94 -1.72 -0.87
CA SER A 50 -3.86 -2.11 -2.28
C SER A 50 -5.20 -1.92 -2.97
N SER A 51 -5.17 -1.58 -4.26
CA SER A 51 -6.39 -1.57 -5.07
C SER A 51 -6.98 -2.98 -5.18
N ARG A 52 -8.28 -3.14 -4.95
CA ARG A 52 -8.98 -4.42 -5.12
C ARG A 52 -8.92 -4.88 -6.57
N LEU A 53 -9.11 -3.95 -7.51
CA LEU A 53 -9.21 -4.23 -8.94
C LEU A 53 -7.85 -4.55 -9.56
N THR A 54 -6.85 -3.71 -9.28
CA THR A 54 -5.54 -3.78 -9.95
C THR A 54 -4.49 -4.49 -9.10
N HIS A 55 -4.80 -4.78 -7.85
CA HIS A 55 -3.87 -5.30 -6.84
C HIS A 55 -2.65 -4.40 -6.59
N GLN A 56 -2.62 -3.19 -7.16
CA GLN A 56 -1.54 -2.23 -7.01
C GLN A 56 -1.34 -1.86 -5.54
N VAL A 57 -0.10 -1.87 -5.07
CA VAL A 57 0.27 -1.34 -3.75
C VAL A 57 0.12 0.19 -3.75
N LEU A 58 -0.76 0.71 -2.91
CA LEU A 58 -1.10 2.13 -2.82
C LEU A 58 -0.39 2.81 -1.64
N TYR A 59 -0.24 2.11 -0.53
CA TYR A 59 0.41 2.63 0.68
C TYR A 59 0.94 1.48 1.52
N ILE A 60 2.11 1.66 2.13
CA ILE A 60 2.66 0.75 3.13
C ILE A 60 2.87 1.55 4.41
N GLY A 61 2.45 1.00 5.55
CA GLY A 61 2.69 1.60 6.84
C GLY A 61 2.90 0.59 7.95
N LYS A 62 3.27 1.14 9.10
CA LYS A 62 3.41 0.41 10.37
C LYS A 62 2.47 0.95 11.43
N ALA A 63 2.14 0.08 12.36
CA ALA A 63 1.54 0.43 13.63
C ALA A 63 2.53 0.05 14.75
N SER A 64 3.44 0.96 15.09
CA SER A 64 4.49 0.74 16.11
C SER A 64 4.26 1.51 17.42
N GLY A 65 3.11 2.20 17.56
CA GLY A 65 2.75 3.01 18.73
C GLY A 65 1.93 2.24 19.77
N LYS A 66 1.65 2.86 20.92
CA LYS A 66 0.99 2.25 22.10
C LYS A 66 -0.34 1.52 21.83
N ASN A 67 -1.02 1.83 20.73
CA ASN A 67 -2.38 1.36 20.48
C ASN A 67 -2.51 0.40 19.27
N GLY A 68 -1.39 0.02 18.64
CA GLY A 68 -1.33 -1.08 17.65
C GLY A 68 -2.09 -0.86 16.33
N LEU A 69 -2.22 -1.93 15.55
CA LEU A 69 -2.89 -1.97 14.25
C LEU A 69 -4.34 -1.49 14.36
N ARG A 70 -5.08 -1.98 15.36
CA ARG A 70 -6.47 -1.54 15.58
C ARG A 70 -6.53 -0.04 15.70
N SER A 71 -5.79 0.61 16.57
CA SER A 71 -5.88 2.07 16.68
C SER A 71 -5.37 2.80 15.45
N ARG A 72 -4.30 2.34 14.80
CA ARG A 72 -3.75 3.03 13.63
C ARG A 72 -4.75 3.02 12.46
N LEU A 73 -5.31 1.86 12.15
CA LEU A 73 -6.22 1.68 11.03
C LEU A 73 -7.65 2.13 11.37
N SER A 74 -8.11 1.97 12.62
CA SER A 74 -9.48 2.32 13.00
C SER A 74 -9.69 3.76 13.46
N ALA A 75 -8.64 4.48 13.90
CA ALA A 75 -8.82 5.86 14.36
C ALA A 75 -9.29 6.78 13.23
N GLN A 76 -8.85 6.55 11.99
CA GLN A 76 -9.11 7.43 10.85
C GLN A 76 -9.19 6.69 9.52
N GLU A 77 -8.22 5.83 9.20
CA GLU A 77 -8.04 5.31 7.84
C GLU A 77 -9.23 4.48 7.32
N LEU A 78 -9.67 3.44 8.04
CA LEU A 78 -10.82 2.61 7.60
C LEU A 78 -12.13 3.40 7.55
N ARG A 79 -12.36 4.27 8.55
CA ARG A 79 -13.60 5.04 8.64
C ARG A 79 -13.71 6.04 7.48
N TRP A 80 -12.65 6.80 7.22
CA TRP A 80 -12.67 7.82 6.16
C TRP A 80 -12.77 7.21 4.76
N VAL A 81 -12.18 6.02 4.55
CA VAL A 81 -12.34 5.32 3.27
C VAL A 81 -13.78 4.85 3.10
N ARG A 82 -14.42 4.31 4.14
CA ARG A 82 -15.82 3.90 4.08
C ARG A 82 -16.78 5.07 3.85
N GLU A 83 -16.70 6.11 4.67
CA GLU A 83 -17.47 7.37 4.48
C GLU A 83 -17.23 7.94 3.08
N GLY A 84 -16.01 7.75 2.57
CA GLY A 84 -15.57 8.00 1.23
C GLY A 84 -16.44 7.34 0.14
N HIS A 85 -16.53 6.02 0.22
CA HIS A 85 -17.34 5.23 -0.70
C HIS A 85 -18.82 5.55 -0.59
N GLU A 86 -19.36 5.68 0.63
CA GLU A 86 -20.77 6.00 0.87
C GLU A 86 -21.17 7.34 0.21
N ALA A 87 -20.32 8.36 0.29
CA ALA A 87 -20.60 9.65 -0.34
C ALA A 87 -20.50 9.60 -1.88
N VAL A 88 -19.59 8.81 -2.45
CA VAL A 88 -19.56 8.57 -3.91
C VAL A 88 -20.85 7.87 -4.38
N GLU A 89 -21.31 6.86 -3.64
CA GLU A 89 -22.59 6.18 -3.94
C GLU A 89 -23.80 7.12 -3.82
N ALA A 90 -23.76 8.07 -2.89
CA ALA A 90 -24.76 9.12 -2.74
C ALA A 90 -24.70 10.21 -3.84
N GLY A 91 -23.75 10.13 -4.78
CA GLY A 91 -23.64 11.03 -5.92
C GLY A 91 -22.77 12.26 -5.68
N ALA A 92 -21.90 12.25 -4.66
CA ALA A 92 -20.96 13.34 -4.43
C ALA A 92 -19.91 13.41 -5.56
N ASP A 93 -19.62 14.62 -6.02
CA ASP A 93 -18.72 14.88 -7.14
C ASP A 93 -17.25 15.06 -6.69
N GLU A 94 -16.32 15.04 -7.65
CA GLU A 94 -14.87 15.16 -7.37
C GLU A 94 -14.49 16.43 -6.59
N ALA A 95 -15.25 17.52 -6.73
CA ALA A 95 -15.01 18.77 -6.02
C ALA A 95 -15.36 18.63 -4.54
N TYR A 96 -16.51 18.03 -4.23
CA TYR A 96 -16.88 17.70 -2.85
C TYR A 96 -15.83 16.76 -2.21
N MET A 97 -15.39 15.71 -2.92
CA MET A 97 -14.34 14.80 -2.40
C MET A 97 -13.03 15.55 -2.11
N ALA A 98 -12.69 16.54 -2.94
CA ALA A 98 -11.44 17.29 -2.84
C ALA A 98 -11.40 18.24 -1.64
N ASP A 99 -12.54 18.86 -1.31
CA ASP A 99 -12.66 19.80 -0.20
C ASP A 99 -12.85 19.09 1.15
N HIS A 100 -13.42 17.89 1.16
CA HIS A 100 -13.85 17.22 2.39
C HIS A 100 -12.90 16.13 2.89
N TRP A 101 -11.97 15.63 2.06
CA TRP A 101 -11.09 14.53 2.46
C TRP A 101 -9.61 14.75 2.15
N GLU A 102 -8.79 14.25 3.06
CA GLU A 102 -7.34 14.19 2.88
C GLU A 102 -6.96 13.39 1.63
N SER A 103 -5.82 13.74 1.02
CA SER A 103 -5.32 13.10 -0.20
C SER A 103 -5.19 11.58 -0.07
N PHE A 104 -4.94 11.06 1.14
CA PHE A 104 -4.92 9.61 1.41
C PHE A 104 -6.27 8.96 1.10
N SER A 105 -7.35 9.41 1.75
CA SER A 105 -8.67 8.79 1.64
C SER A 105 -9.20 8.89 0.21
N ARG A 106 -8.97 10.02 -0.47
CA ARG A 106 -9.33 10.19 -1.88
C ARG A 106 -8.68 9.14 -2.79
N VAL A 107 -7.39 8.88 -2.62
CA VAL A 107 -6.68 7.85 -3.40
C VAL A 107 -7.24 6.46 -3.11
N MET A 108 -7.51 6.15 -1.84
CA MET A 108 -8.04 4.84 -1.45
C MET A 108 -9.44 4.58 -2.00
N VAL A 109 -10.33 5.58 -1.94
CA VAL A 109 -11.69 5.52 -2.49
C VAL A 109 -11.64 5.38 -4.02
N ALA A 110 -10.91 6.25 -4.70
CA ALA A 110 -10.81 6.25 -6.16
C ALA A 110 -10.18 4.97 -6.74
N ARG A 111 -9.45 4.20 -5.92
CA ARG A 111 -8.78 2.96 -6.31
C ARG A 111 -9.45 1.70 -5.79
N ASP A 112 -10.61 1.84 -5.13
CA ASP A 112 -11.34 0.75 -4.45
C ASP A 112 -10.38 -0.07 -3.60
N ALA A 113 -9.76 0.59 -2.61
CA ALA A 113 -8.66 0.02 -1.87
C ALA A 113 -9.13 -0.91 -0.73
N VAL A 114 -8.40 -2.01 -0.55
CA VAL A 114 -8.46 -2.89 0.63
C VAL A 114 -7.17 -2.80 1.42
N VAL A 115 -7.22 -3.15 2.70
CA VAL A 115 -6.02 -3.17 3.55
C VAL A 115 -5.63 -4.58 3.94
N TRP A 116 -4.38 -4.94 3.65
CA TRP A 116 -3.73 -6.14 4.14
C TRP A 116 -2.93 -5.79 5.39
N TRP A 117 -2.95 -6.62 6.41
CA TRP A 117 -2.22 -6.37 7.64
C TRP A 117 -1.64 -7.66 8.21
N ALA A 118 -0.53 -7.52 8.92
CA ALA A 118 0.11 -8.62 9.62
C ALA A 118 0.58 -8.12 11.01
N PRO A 119 0.23 -8.83 12.09
CA PRO A 119 0.83 -8.58 13.40
C PRO A 119 2.34 -8.82 13.35
N THR A 120 3.08 -8.11 14.20
CA THR A 120 4.51 -8.35 14.39
C THR A 120 4.81 -8.57 15.87
N ALA A 121 5.93 -9.22 16.18
CA ALA A 121 6.31 -9.51 17.57
C ALA A 121 6.35 -8.25 18.46
N ASP A 122 6.91 -7.15 17.94
CA ASP A 122 7.01 -5.89 18.65
C ASP A 122 7.04 -4.67 17.72
N ALA A 123 7.16 -3.48 18.32
CA ALA A 123 7.22 -2.23 17.60
C ALA A 123 8.52 -2.05 16.77
N ALA A 124 9.63 -2.69 17.14
CA ALA A 124 10.88 -2.63 16.38
C ALA A 124 10.77 -3.49 15.12
N ALA A 125 10.20 -4.69 15.24
CA ALA A 125 9.85 -5.56 14.13
C ALA A 125 8.90 -4.86 13.15
N ALA A 126 7.84 -4.19 13.63
CA ALA A 126 6.94 -3.40 12.78
C ALA A 126 7.69 -2.34 11.93
N ARG A 127 8.65 -1.63 12.54
CA ARG A 127 9.47 -0.63 11.83
C ARG A 127 10.40 -1.28 10.80
N GLN A 128 10.98 -2.43 11.13
CA GLN A 128 11.85 -3.15 10.21
C GLN A 128 11.05 -3.70 9.02
N TRP A 129 9.89 -4.30 9.30
CA TRP A 129 9.02 -4.87 8.28
C TRP A 129 8.49 -3.81 7.32
N GLU A 130 8.08 -2.65 7.79
CA GLU A 130 7.67 -1.54 6.90
C GLU A 130 8.80 -1.16 5.94
N ARG A 131 10.04 -1.03 6.43
CA ARG A 131 11.20 -0.74 5.57
C ARG A 131 11.45 -1.85 4.56
N ASN A 132 11.41 -3.12 4.99
CA ASN A 132 11.62 -4.27 4.13
C ASN A 132 10.54 -4.35 3.05
N LEU A 133 9.28 -4.15 3.41
CA LEU A 133 8.14 -4.16 2.50
C LEU A 133 8.19 -3.00 1.51
N LEU A 134 8.60 -1.80 1.94
CA LEU A 134 8.83 -0.67 1.05
C LEU A 134 9.93 -0.97 0.03
N GLN A 135 11.08 -1.46 0.48
CA GLN A 135 12.19 -1.84 -0.41
C GLN A 135 11.78 -2.94 -1.37
N ARG A 136 11.05 -3.95 -0.89
CA ARG A 136 10.56 -5.07 -1.70
C ARG A 136 9.50 -4.61 -2.69
N ALA A 137 8.51 -3.82 -2.27
CA ALA A 137 7.52 -3.26 -3.18
C ALA A 137 8.21 -2.46 -4.29
N ILE A 138 9.20 -1.63 -3.96
CA ILE A 138 9.94 -0.91 -5.01
C ILE A 138 10.75 -1.88 -5.89
N ARG A 139 11.39 -2.90 -5.31
CA ARG A 139 12.17 -3.92 -6.03
C ARG A 139 11.33 -4.70 -7.05
N GLU A 140 10.18 -5.20 -6.60
CA GLU A 140 9.34 -6.10 -7.38
C GLU A 140 8.34 -5.35 -8.26
N THR A 141 7.85 -4.20 -7.79
CA THR A 141 6.78 -3.44 -8.45
C THR A 141 7.25 -2.21 -9.22
N THR A 142 8.52 -1.81 -9.08
CA THR A 142 9.10 -0.70 -9.87
C THR A 142 8.45 0.67 -9.64
N THR A 143 7.45 0.72 -8.75
CA THR A 143 6.59 1.84 -8.46
C THR A 143 6.74 2.17 -6.97
N VAL A 144 6.70 3.46 -6.68
CA VAL A 144 6.70 3.94 -5.30
C VAL A 144 5.23 3.96 -4.85
N PRO A 145 4.89 3.44 -3.64
CA PRO A 145 3.53 3.55 -3.11
C PRO A 145 3.03 5.00 -3.19
N ILE A 146 1.78 5.16 -3.63
CA ILE A 146 1.16 6.44 -4.00
C ILE A 146 1.04 7.39 -2.80
N VAL A 147 0.80 6.85 -1.60
CA VAL A 147 0.69 7.64 -0.37
C VAL A 147 1.72 7.12 0.64
N ASN A 148 2.39 8.01 1.36
CA ASN A 148 3.59 7.67 2.13
C ASN A 148 3.38 7.83 3.65
N GLY A 149 3.47 6.71 4.37
CA GLY A 149 3.17 6.57 5.80
C GLY A 149 4.27 6.99 6.74
N GLY A 150 4.79 8.21 6.57
CA GLY A 150 5.61 8.85 7.59
C GLY A 150 7.12 8.82 7.35
N ALA A 151 7.66 10.03 7.41
CA ALA A 151 9.05 10.38 7.73
C ALA A 151 10.16 10.11 6.69
N TRP A 152 10.11 9.10 5.82
CA TRP A 152 11.23 8.88 4.88
C TRP A 152 11.23 9.81 3.65
N TRP A 153 10.09 10.41 3.32
CA TRP A 153 9.90 11.16 2.07
C TRP A 153 9.49 12.63 2.24
N ASN A 154 9.30 13.11 3.48
CA ASN A 154 9.04 14.53 3.77
C ASN A 154 10.27 15.43 3.55
N ARG A 155 11.30 14.96 2.84
CA ARG A 155 12.45 15.75 2.42
C ARG A 155 12.54 15.66 0.90
N SER A 156 12.15 16.74 0.23
CA SER A 156 12.11 16.92 -1.24
C SER A 156 13.35 16.39 -1.98
N ALA A 157 14.53 16.38 -1.35
CA ALA A 157 15.78 15.86 -1.91
C ALA A 157 15.77 14.33 -2.20
N PHE A 158 14.97 13.53 -1.49
CA PHE A 158 14.98 12.07 -1.65
C PHE A 158 14.03 11.57 -2.73
N TRP A 159 13.16 12.43 -3.26
CA TRP A 159 12.18 12.03 -4.26
C TRP A 159 12.82 11.65 -5.60
N ALA A 160 13.84 12.41 -6.03
CA ALA A 160 14.63 12.09 -7.21
C ALA A 160 15.45 10.81 -7.01
N ALA A 161 16.09 10.66 -5.84
CA ALA A 161 16.90 9.49 -5.52
C ALA A 161 16.08 8.20 -5.47
N ALA A 162 14.90 8.25 -4.86
CA ALA A 162 14.07 7.07 -4.70
C ALA A 162 13.21 6.78 -5.95
N ARG A 163 12.86 7.78 -6.77
CA ARG A 163 12.38 7.57 -8.15
C ARG A 163 13.46 6.92 -9.02
N SER A 164 14.70 7.42 -8.96
CA SER A 164 15.84 6.83 -9.66
C SER A 164 16.10 5.39 -9.21
N TRP A 165 16.02 5.13 -7.92
CA TRP A 165 16.16 3.78 -7.37
C TRP A 165 15.01 2.85 -7.79
N ALA A 166 13.77 3.34 -7.79
CA ALA A 166 12.60 2.60 -8.27
C ALA A 166 12.70 2.28 -9.78
N GLN A 167 13.16 3.22 -10.59
CA GLN A 167 13.43 3.02 -12.02
C GLN A 167 14.56 2.01 -12.25
N ALA A 168 15.64 2.08 -11.46
CA ALA A 168 16.73 1.12 -11.54
C ALA A 168 16.30 -0.28 -11.10
N ALA A 169 15.46 -0.38 -10.06
CA ALA A 169 14.84 -1.62 -9.65
C ALA A 169 13.91 -2.18 -10.72
N ALA A 170 13.17 -1.30 -11.42
CA ALA A 170 12.37 -1.64 -12.58
C ALA A 170 13.13 -2.36 -13.67
N GLY A 171 14.25 -1.77 -14.09
CA GLY A 171 15.10 -2.34 -15.12
C GLY A 171 15.58 -3.74 -14.72
N ARG A 172 15.93 -3.94 -13.44
CA ARG A 172 16.38 -5.25 -12.94
C ARG A 172 15.27 -6.29 -12.89
N ALA A 173 14.07 -5.92 -12.45
CA ALA A 173 12.92 -6.83 -12.40
C ALA A 173 12.44 -7.24 -13.79
N ALA A 174 12.40 -6.31 -14.75
CA ALA A 174 12.07 -6.60 -16.14
C ALA A 174 13.11 -7.50 -16.82
N ALA A 175 14.39 -7.31 -16.52
CA ALA A 175 15.46 -8.16 -17.03
C ALA A 175 15.38 -9.60 -16.50
N ARG A 176 15.01 -9.78 -15.21
CA ARG A 176 14.81 -11.12 -14.63
C ARG A 176 13.62 -11.84 -15.23
N ARG A 177 12.46 -11.20 -15.33
CA ARG A 177 11.28 -11.82 -15.95
C ARG A 177 11.58 -12.32 -17.36
N ARG A 178 12.28 -11.52 -18.18
CA ARG A 178 12.77 -11.98 -19.50
C ARG A 178 13.71 -13.18 -19.42
N ALA A 179 14.60 -13.23 -18.44
CA ALA A 179 15.54 -14.35 -18.28
C ALA A 179 14.80 -15.63 -17.86
N ASP A 180 13.82 -15.52 -16.98
CA ASP A 180 12.99 -16.63 -16.51
C ASP A 180 12.09 -17.17 -17.65
N ASP A 181 11.48 -16.27 -18.45
CA ASP A 181 10.69 -16.63 -19.62
C ASP A 181 11.54 -17.40 -20.67
N LEU A 182 12.79 -16.97 -20.87
CA LEU A 182 13.74 -17.64 -21.76
C LEU A 182 14.19 -19.00 -21.22
N ALA A 183 14.36 -19.13 -19.90
CA ALA A 183 14.73 -20.39 -19.27
C ALA A 183 13.58 -21.42 -19.26
N GLN A 184 12.32 -20.97 -19.26
CA GLN A 184 11.15 -21.85 -19.38
C GLN A 184 10.84 -22.27 -20.82
N ALA A 185 11.31 -21.51 -21.81
CA ALA A 185 11.11 -21.81 -23.23
C ALA A 185 12.17 -22.76 -23.82
N ALA A 186 13.19 -23.14 -23.05
CA ALA A 186 14.32 -23.99 -23.42
C ALA A 186 14.18 -25.40 -22.84
#